data_AF-A0AAQ4D5Z1-F1
#
_entry.id   AF-A0AAQ4D5Z1-F1
#
_cell.length_a   1.000
_cell.length_b   1.000
_cell.length_c   1.000
_cell.angle_alpha   90.00
_cell.angle_beta   90.00
_cell.angle_gamma   90.00
#
_symmetry.space_group_name_H-M   'P 1'
#
loop_
_entity.id
_entity.type
_entity.pdbx_description
1 polymer ?
#
loop_
_entity_poly.entity_id
_entity_poly.type
_entity_poly.pdbx_seq_one_letter_code
_entity_poly.pdbx_strand_id
1 'polypeptide(L)'
;MYNAPLFTLWLENREEYQHNRFLADVCGQGQSCSSPGHISALCSRAETQVFKFTRLSVAQVVAWINRNSEIAHHVQVVHLVRDPRGIYASRRRVSWCMREKECRSAEALCTQMRQDLDAFENLSGERWLNRKHRVRFEDVATDPLNKTQGLFSSLGLDYGSYTTSFLKTPQCC
;
A
#
# COMPACT_ATOMS: atom_id res chain seq x y z
N MET A 1 -4.61 8.31 23.60
CA MET A 1 -5.29 7.83 22.38
C MET A 1 -4.21 7.53 21.35
N TYR A 2 -4.25 6.37 20.70
CA TYR A 2 -3.27 6.01 19.68
C TYR A 2 -3.70 6.65 18.36
N ASN A 3 -3.03 7.73 17.92
CA ASN A 3 -3.16 8.28 16.57
C ASN A 3 -2.34 7.43 15.59
N ALA A 4 -2.60 6.12 15.57
CA ALA A 4 -1.91 5.21 14.69
C ALA A 4 -2.77 5.00 13.43
N PRO A 5 -2.27 5.31 12.22
CA PRO A 5 -2.95 4.92 10.99
C PRO A 5 -3.08 3.39 11.00
N LEU A 6 -4.32 2.89 11.01
CA LEU A 6 -4.57 1.46 10.99
C LEU A 6 -4.37 0.98 9.56
N PHE A 7 -3.24 0.30 9.36
CA PHE A 7 -2.94 -0.41 8.14
C PHE A 7 -3.82 -1.66 8.06
N THR A 8 -4.86 -1.61 7.25
CA THR A 8 -5.52 -2.81 6.75
C THR A 8 -4.66 -3.38 5.63
N LEU A 9 -3.78 -4.29 6.00
CA LEU A 9 -3.34 -5.29 5.04
C LEU A 9 -4.57 -6.10 4.65
N TRP A 10 -4.79 -6.25 3.34
CA TRP A 10 -5.65 -7.33 2.86
C TRP A 10 -5.01 -8.61 3.40
N LEU A 11 -5.62 -9.19 4.43
CA LEU A 11 -5.14 -10.34 5.20
C LEU A 11 -5.24 -11.62 4.33
N GLU A 12 -4.59 -11.63 3.16
CA GLU A 12 -4.39 -12.86 2.39
C GLU A 12 -3.52 -13.84 3.19
N ASN A 13 -2.65 -13.32 4.08
CA ASN A 13 -1.82 -14.12 4.97
C ASN A 13 -2.07 -13.79 6.45
N ARG A 14 -2.40 -14.82 7.24
CA ARG A 14 -2.82 -14.71 8.64
C ARG A 14 -1.75 -14.16 9.60
N GLU A 15 -0.50 -14.00 9.16
CA GLU A 15 0.63 -13.59 10.01
C GLU A 15 1.07 -12.14 9.79
N GLU A 16 0.57 -11.46 8.74
CA GLU A 16 1.02 -10.10 8.40
C GLU A 16 0.67 -9.05 9.46
N TYR A 17 -0.34 -9.31 10.30
CA TYR A 17 -0.70 -8.43 11.41
C TYR A 17 0.46 -8.27 12.42
N GLN A 18 1.38 -9.24 12.50
CA GLN A 18 2.53 -9.19 13.42
C GLN A 18 3.51 -8.08 13.05
N HIS A 19 3.55 -7.66 11.78
CA HIS A 19 4.38 -6.54 11.33
C HIS A 19 3.77 -5.17 11.68
N ASN A 20 2.48 -5.13 12.01
CA ASN A 20 1.85 -3.94 12.55
C ASN A 20 1.86 -4.04 14.08
N ARG A 21 2.74 -3.30 14.74
CA ARG A 21 2.88 -3.34 16.21
C ARG A 21 1.57 -3.08 16.95
N PHE A 22 0.71 -2.19 16.45
CA PHE A 22 -0.60 -1.94 17.06
C PHE A 22 -1.50 -3.18 16.97
N LEU A 23 -1.57 -3.80 15.79
CA LEU A 23 -2.32 -5.03 15.64
C LEU A 23 -1.67 -6.14 16.48
N ALA A 24 -0.37 -6.39 16.37
CA ALA A 24 0.34 -7.38 17.18
C ALA A 24 0.04 -7.29 18.68
N ASP A 25 -0.01 -6.07 19.24
CA ASP A 25 -0.38 -5.84 20.64
C ASP A 25 -1.86 -6.18 20.91
N VAL A 26 -2.80 -5.63 20.13
CA VAL A 26 -4.24 -5.89 20.29
C VAL A 26 -4.59 -7.37 20.08
N CYS A 27 -4.00 -8.01 19.08
CA CYS A 27 -4.21 -9.43 18.76
C CYS A 27 -3.59 -10.35 19.82
N GLY A 28 -2.44 -9.96 20.38
CA GLY A 28 -1.70 -10.72 21.40
C GLY A 28 -2.41 -10.81 22.74
N GLN A 29 -3.35 -9.91 23.02
CA GLN A 29 -4.19 -9.90 24.23
C GLN A 29 -5.42 -10.83 24.14
N GLY A 30 -5.43 -11.79 23.20
CA GLY A 30 -6.48 -12.80 23.07
C GLY A 30 -7.62 -12.44 22.12
N GLN A 31 -7.56 -11.30 21.42
CA GLN A 31 -8.51 -10.95 20.36
C GLN A 31 -8.07 -11.53 19.01
N SER A 32 -8.94 -12.25 18.32
CA SER A 32 -8.59 -12.90 17.05
C SER A 32 -8.54 -11.90 15.89
N CYS A 33 -7.33 -11.58 15.42
CA CYS A 33 -7.12 -10.75 14.24
C CYS A 33 -7.31 -11.45 12.89
N SER A 34 -7.77 -12.71 12.93
CA SER A 34 -8.34 -13.37 11.77
C SER A 34 -9.86 -13.12 11.62
N SER A 35 -10.52 -12.48 12.59
CA SER A 35 -11.95 -12.17 12.49
C SER A 35 -12.20 -10.88 11.70
N PRO A 36 -12.93 -10.93 10.55
CA PRO A 36 -13.22 -9.74 9.76
C PRO A 36 -13.98 -8.66 10.54
N GLY A 37 -14.94 -9.07 11.39
CA GLY A 37 -15.72 -8.12 12.20
C GLY A 37 -14.86 -7.41 13.24
N HIS A 38 -13.89 -8.10 13.83
CA HIS A 38 -12.98 -7.52 14.81
C HIS A 38 -12.05 -6.47 14.18
N ILE A 39 -11.42 -6.83 13.05
CA ILE A 39 -10.56 -5.92 12.29
C ILE A 39 -11.37 -4.72 11.78
N SER A 40 -12.56 -4.95 11.21
CA SER A 40 -13.44 -3.88 10.75
C SER A 40 -13.77 -2.89 11.88
N ALA A 41 -14.12 -3.38 13.07
CA ALA A 41 -14.40 -2.53 14.22
C ALA A 41 -13.17 -1.72 14.71
N LEU A 42 -11.95 -2.27 14.60
CA LEU A 42 -10.72 -1.52 14.85
C LEU A 42 -10.53 -0.43 13.79
N CYS A 43 -10.61 -0.78 12.51
CA CYS A 43 -10.37 0.13 11.40
C CYS A 43 -11.36 1.29 11.35
N SER A 44 -12.64 1.05 11.66
CA SER A 44 -13.66 2.11 11.73
C SER A 44 -13.40 3.15 12.82
N ARG A 45 -12.56 2.85 13.82
CA ARG A 45 -12.17 3.80 14.89
C ARG A 45 -10.89 4.57 14.56
N ALA A 46 -10.21 4.23 13.47
CA ALA A 46 -8.97 4.87 13.07
C ALA A 46 -9.26 6.22 12.40
N GLU A 47 -8.47 7.23 12.75
CA GLU A 47 -8.49 8.54 12.07
C GLU A 47 -8.00 8.44 10.63
N THR A 48 -7.05 7.52 10.38
CA THR A 48 -6.51 7.24 9.04
C THR A 48 -6.57 5.74 8.77
N GLN A 49 -7.14 5.39 7.62
CA GLN A 49 -7.27 4.01 7.15
C GLN A 49 -6.39 3.82 5.92
N VAL A 50 -5.48 2.83 5.97
CA VAL A 50 -4.56 2.57 4.86
C VAL A 50 -4.83 1.18 4.29
N PHE A 51 -5.04 1.13 2.98
CA PHE A 51 -5.27 -0.10 2.23
C PHE A 51 -4.14 -0.31 1.23
N LYS A 52 -3.43 -1.44 1.36
CA LYS A 52 -2.43 -1.88 0.40
C LYS A 52 -3.02 -2.99 -0.46
N PHE A 53 -2.98 -2.79 -1.78
CA PHE A 53 -3.38 -3.79 -2.76
C PHE A 53 -2.19 -4.25 -3.59
N THR A 54 -2.02 -5.56 -3.77
CA THR A 54 -0.96 -6.15 -4.61
C THR A 54 -1.47 -6.55 -6.00
N ARG A 55 -2.79 -6.70 -6.16
CA ARG A 55 -3.47 -7.19 -7.37
C ARG A 55 -4.69 -6.33 -7.72
N LEU A 56 -4.51 -5.02 -7.72
CA LEU A 56 -5.56 -4.07 -8.09
C LEU A 56 -4.94 -3.04 -9.05
N SER A 57 -5.55 -2.88 -10.23
CA SER A 57 -5.08 -1.92 -11.22
C SER A 57 -5.50 -0.49 -10.86
N VAL A 58 -4.76 0.49 -11.36
CA VAL A 58 -5.11 1.91 -11.17
C VAL A 58 -6.48 2.20 -11.77
N ALA A 59 -6.79 1.64 -12.94
CA ALA A 59 -8.11 1.79 -13.56
C ALA A 59 -9.25 1.27 -12.67
N GLN A 60 -9.05 0.15 -11.96
CA GLN A 60 -10.03 -0.38 -11.01
C GLN A 60 -10.22 0.54 -9.80
N VAL A 61 -9.13 1.09 -9.25
CA VAL A 61 -9.18 2.08 -8.16
C VAL A 61 -9.99 3.30 -8.60
N VAL A 62 -9.74 3.81 -9.80
CA VAL A 62 -10.46 4.97 -10.35
C VAL A 62 -11.94 4.68 -10.53
N ALA A 63 -12.28 3.50 -11.09
CA ALA A 63 -13.67 3.07 -11.22
C ALA A 63 -14.36 2.90 -9.86
N TRP A 64 -13.63 2.47 -8.83
CA TRP A 64 -14.16 2.38 -7.47
C TRP A 64 -14.40 3.78 -6.88
N ILE A 65 -13.45 4.70 -6.98
CA ILE A 65 -13.60 6.07 -6.47
C ILE A 65 -14.77 6.80 -7.17
N ASN A 66 -14.93 6.62 -8.49
CA ASN A 66 -16.05 7.23 -9.22
C ASN A 66 -17.42 6.68 -8.79
N ARG A 67 -17.49 5.44 -8.30
CA ARG A 67 -18.73 4.82 -7.81
C ARG A 67 -19.06 5.17 -6.36
N ASN A 68 -18.08 5.67 -5.61
CA ASN A 68 -18.19 6.01 -4.19
C ASN A 68 -17.84 7.50 -4.00
N SER A 69 -18.59 8.37 -4.68
CA SER A 69 -18.31 9.81 -4.74
C SER A 69 -18.43 10.51 -3.38
N GLU A 70 -19.22 9.94 -2.47
CA GLU A 70 -19.43 10.42 -1.11
C GLU A 70 -18.17 10.36 -0.24
N ILE A 71 -17.31 9.36 -0.45
CA ILE A 71 -16.02 9.23 0.26
C ILE A 71 -14.82 9.63 -0.60
N ALA A 72 -14.99 9.73 -1.92
CA ALA A 72 -13.93 10.05 -2.88
C ALA A 72 -13.10 11.28 -2.48
N HIS A 73 -13.70 12.26 -1.82
CA HIS A 73 -13.01 13.49 -1.42
C HIS A 73 -11.97 13.29 -0.30
N HIS A 74 -12.08 12.21 0.46
CA HIS A 74 -11.19 11.85 1.58
C HIS A 74 -10.15 10.79 1.20
N VAL A 75 -10.19 10.30 -0.05
CA VAL A 75 -9.30 9.23 -0.51
C VAL A 75 -8.06 9.84 -1.18
N GLN A 76 -6.88 9.40 -0.72
CA GLN A 76 -5.60 9.65 -1.38
C GLN A 76 -5.07 8.35 -1.99
N VAL A 77 -4.49 8.43 -3.18
CA VAL A 77 -3.99 7.29 -3.94
C VAL A 77 -2.47 7.36 -4.03
N VAL A 78 -1.79 6.34 -3.51
CA VAL A 78 -0.33 6.16 -3.66
C VAL A 78 -0.06 5.04 -4.65
N HIS A 79 0.46 5.37 -5.82
CA HIS A 79 0.87 4.41 -6.83
C HIS A 79 2.38 4.13 -6.71
N LEU A 80 2.71 2.98 -6.12
CA LEU A 80 4.08 2.48 -6.02
C LEU A 80 4.50 1.82 -7.34
N VAL A 81 5.49 2.39 -8.01
CA VAL A 81 6.09 1.84 -9.23
C VAL A 81 7.49 1.31 -8.93
N ARG A 82 7.91 0.27 -9.64
CA ARG A 82 9.24 -0.33 -9.55
C ARG A 82 9.71 -0.72 -10.94
N ASP A 83 11.01 -0.79 -11.14
CA ASP A 83 11.60 -1.29 -12.38
C ASP A 83 11.03 -2.68 -12.75
N PRO A 84 10.48 -2.88 -13.96
CA PRO A 84 9.86 -4.14 -14.38
C PRO A 84 10.84 -5.32 -14.34
N ARG A 85 12.14 -5.07 -14.58
CA ARG A 85 13.18 -6.10 -14.52
C ARG A 85 13.39 -6.57 -13.08
N GLY A 86 13.37 -5.63 -12.13
CA GLY A 86 13.46 -5.94 -10.71
C GLY A 86 12.25 -6.73 -10.21
N ILE A 87 11.04 -6.36 -10.65
CA ILE A 87 9.82 -7.11 -10.35
C ILE A 87 9.89 -8.52 -10.93
N TYR A 88 10.24 -8.64 -12.22
CA TYR A 88 10.32 -9.92 -12.92
C TYR A 88 11.34 -10.87 -12.27
N ALA A 89 12.53 -10.37 -11.96
CA ALA A 89 13.56 -11.14 -11.26
C ALA A 89 13.10 -11.62 -9.87
N SER A 90 12.40 -10.76 -9.12
CA SER A 90 11.82 -11.11 -7.82
C SER A 90 10.75 -12.20 -7.95
N ARG A 91 9.81 -12.06 -8.89
CA ARG A 91 8.73 -13.02 -9.17
C ARG A 91 9.25 -14.42 -9.49
N ARG A 92 10.37 -14.52 -10.23
CA ARG A 92 11.00 -15.81 -10.56
C ARG A 92 11.48 -16.60 -9.35
N ARG A 93 11.71 -15.94 -8.21
CA ARG A 93 12.12 -16.60 -6.95
C ARG A 93 10.93 -17.09 -6.13
N VAL A 94 9.70 -16.81 -6.55
CA VAL A 94 8.49 -17.07 -5.77
C VAL A 94 7.64 -18.16 -6.43
N SER A 95 7.48 -19.29 -5.74
CA SER A 95 6.89 -20.52 -6.28
C SER A 95 5.45 -20.37 -6.77
N TRP A 96 4.61 -19.62 -6.05
CA TRP A 96 3.21 -19.40 -6.45
C TRP A 96 3.12 -18.63 -7.77
N CYS A 97 4.00 -17.65 -7.98
CA CYS A 97 3.99 -16.84 -9.20
C CYS A 97 4.45 -17.65 -10.39
N MET A 98 5.43 -18.55 -10.20
CA MET A 98 5.92 -19.43 -11.25
C MET A 98 4.87 -20.45 -11.73
N ARG A 99 3.86 -20.75 -10.90
CA ARG A 99 2.71 -21.61 -11.27
C ARG A 99 1.59 -20.86 -11.98
N GLU A 100 1.55 -19.53 -11.86
CA GLU A 100 0.51 -18.69 -12.43
C GLU A 100 1.02 -18.06 -13.75
N LYS A 101 0.25 -18.24 -14.83
CA LYS A 101 0.70 -17.93 -16.19
C LYS A 101 0.92 -16.43 -16.39
N GLU A 102 0.00 -15.60 -15.88
CA GLU A 102 0.06 -14.15 -16.04
C GLU A 102 1.19 -13.56 -15.17
N CYS A 103 1.33 -14.02 -13.94
CA CYS A 103 2.32 -13.53 -13.00
C CYS A 103 3.75 -13.74 -13.51
N ARG A 104 4.05 -14.92 -14.05
CA ARG A 104 5.37 -15.25 -14.60
C ARG A 104 5.64 -14.66 -15.99
N SER A 105 4.63 -14.09 -16.65
CA SER A 105 4.79 -13.51 -17.98
C SER A 105 5.39 -12.10 -17.90
N ALA A 106 6.54 -11.90 -18.55
CA ALA A 106 7.15 -10.58 -18.67
C ALA A 106 6.29 -9.62 -19.51
N GLU A 107 5.66 -10.15 -20.57
CA GLU A 107 4.75 -9.38 -21.42
C GLU A 107 3.53 -8.90 -20.64
N ALA A 108 2.88 -9.80 -19.88
CA ALA A 108 1.71 -9.44 -19.07
C ALA A 108 2.07 -8.38 -18.02
N LEU A 109 3.22 -8.52 -17.36
CA LEU A 109 3.73 -7.51 -16.43
C LEU A 109 3.90 -6.15 -17.11
N CYS A 110 4.61 -6.09 -18.24
CA CYS A 110 4.86 -4.86 -18.96
C CYS A 110 3.57 -4.19 -19.45
N THR A 111 2.64 -4.98 -19.98
CA THR A 111 1.32 -4.51 -20.44
C THR A 111 0.52 -3.93 -19.27
N GLN A 112 0.43 -4.65 -18.14
CA GLN A 112 -0.27 -4.17 -16.95
C GLN A 112 0.34 -2.88 -16.42
N MET A 113 1.67 -2.82 -16.31
CA MET A 113 2.37 -1.62 -15.85
C MET A 113 2.14 -0.42 -16.77
N ARG A 114 2.13 -0.62 -18.10
CA ARG A 114 1.84 0.46 -19.05
C ARG A 114 0.43 0.98 -18.86
N GLN A 115 -0.55 0.08 -18.78
CA GLN A 115 -1.95 0.46 -18.54
C GLN A 115 -2.14 1.21 -17.22
N ASP A 116 -1.45 0.79 -16.15
CA ASP A 116 -1.53 1.47 -14.85
C ASP A 116 -0.87 2.85 -14.87
N LEU A 117 0.25 3.01 -15.60
CA LEU A 117 0.89 4.31 -15.80
C LEU A 117 -0.02 5.26 -16.58
N ASP A 118 -0.55 4.81 -17.72
CA ASP A 118 -1.42 5.62 -18.57
C ASP A 118 -2.70 6.02 -17.79
N ALA A 119 -3.31 5.07 -17.07
CA ALA A 119 -4.47 5.33 -16.23
C ALA A 119 -4.17 6.34 -15.11
N PHE A 120 -2.99 6.25 -14.47
CA PHE A 120 -2.57 7.17 -13.43
C PHE A 120 -2.30 8.59 -13.96
N GLU A 121 -1.72 8.69 -15.16
CA GLU A 121 -1.43 9.97 -15.82
C GLU A 121 -2.72 10.68 -16.23
N ASN A 122 -3.71 9.91 -16.70
CA ASN A 122 -5.05 10.40 -17.04
C ASN A 122 -5.86 10.90 -15.83
N LEU A 123 -5.40 10.69 -14.59
CA LEU A 123 -6.02 11.28 -13.40
C LEU A 123 -5.75 12.78 -13.34
N SER A 124 -6.63 13.58 -13.92
CA SER A 124 -6.50 15.04 -13.99
C SER A 124 -7.71 15.77 -13.39
N GLY A 125 -7.54 17.07 -13.16
CA GLY A 125 -8.55 17.95 -12.57
C GLY A 125 -8.42 18.13 -11.06
N GLU A 126 -9.16 19.10 -10.53
CA GLU A 126 -9.09 19.54 -9.13
C GLU A 126 -9.31 18.38 -8.13
N ARG A 127 -10.14 17.40 -8.50
CA ARG A 127 -10.41 16.21 -7.68
C ARG A 127 -9.19 15.29 -7.45
N TRP A 128 -8.10 15.43 -8.20
CA TRP A 128 -6.88 14.63 -7.97
C TRP A 128 -5.70 15.49 -7.52
N LEU A 129 -5.88 16.81 -7.48
CA LEU A 129 -4.86 17.74 -7.01
C LEU A 129 -4.55 17.42 -5.54
N ASN A 130 -3.26 17.20 -5.23
CA ASN A 130 -2.77 16.82 -3.89
C ASN A 130 -3.35 15.50 -3.34
N ARG A 131 -3.98 14.65 -4.18
CA ARG A 131 -4.56 13.36 -3.76
C ARG A 131 -4.02 12.16 -4.52
N LYS A 132 -3.19 12.36 -5.54
CA LYS A 132 -2.48 11.29 -6.23
C LYS A 132 -0.98 11.44 -6.05
N HIS A 133 -0.31 10.38 -5.64
CA HIS A 133 1.12 10.36 -5.35
C HIS A 133 1.75 9.17 -6.08
N ARG A 134 2.73 9.42 -6.95
CA ARG A 134 3.52 8.35 -7.58
C ARG A 134 4.83 8.21 -6.82
N VAL A 135 5.11 7.00 -6.36
CA VAL A 135 6.31 6.69 -5.56
C VAL A 135 7.12 5.65 -6.31
N ARG A 136 8.42 5.90 -6.49
CA ARG A 136 9.33 4.91 -7.06
C ARG A 136 9.98 4.11 -5.95
N PHE A 137 9.94 2.79 -6.09
CA PHE A 137 10.58 1.87 -5.15
C PHE A 137 12.08 2.17 -5.02
N GLU A 138 12.77 2.46 -6.11
CA GLU A 138 14.21 2.69 -6.11
C GLU A 138 14.60 3.93 -5.30
N ASP A 139 13.79 4.99 -5.37
CA ASP A 139 14.02 6.22 -4.61
C ASP A 139 13.88 5.94 -3.10
N VAL A 140 12.81 5.26 -2.70
CA VAL A 140 12.58 4.88 -1.29
C VAL A 140 13.63 3.89 -0.79
N ALA A 141 14.09 2.97 -1.64
CA ALA A 141 15.13 2.01 -1.26
C ALA A 141 16.50 2.67 -1.08
N THR A 142 16.79 3.73 -1.83
CA THR A 142 18.10 4.43 -1.79
C THR A 142 18.15 5.48 -0.68
N ASP A 143 17.03 6.17 -0.41
CA ASP A 143 16.92 7.19 0.63
C ASP A 143 15.60 7.04 1.41
N PRO A 144 15.47 5.98 2.23
CA PRO A 144 14.21 5.65 2.88
C PRO A 144 13.73 6.76 3.83
N LEU A 145 14.65 7.38 4.58
CA LEU A 145 14.28 8.38 5.57
C LEU A 145 13.69 9.63 4.91
N ASN A 146 14.40 10.25 3.96
CA ASN A 146 13.92 11.50 3.37
C ASN A 146 12.73 11.25 2.44
N LYS A 147 12.72 10.15 1.68
CA LYS A 147 11.61 9.85 0.78
C LYS A 147 10.34 9.50 1.53
N THR A 148 10.42 8.76 2.64
CA THR A 148 9.25 8.50 3.48
C THR A 148 8.77 9.76 4.17
N GLN A 149 9.67 10.60 4.71
CA GLN A 149 9.27 11.87 5.33
C GLN A 149 8.56 12.80 4.33
N GLY A 150 9.09 12.93 3.11
CA GLY A 150 8.46 13.71 2.06
C GLY A 150 7.08 13.17 1.66
N LEU A 151 6.95 11.84 1.55
CA LEU A 151 5.67 11.20 1.26
C LEU A 151 4.63 11.48 2.37
N PHE A 152 5.02 11.31 3.64
CA PHE A 152 4.14 11.58 4.78
C PHE A 152 3.68 13.03 4.79
N SER A 153 4.59 13.97 4.58
CA SER A 153 4.24 15.38 4.45
C SER A 153 3.26 15.64 3.31
N SER A 154 3.43 14.99 2.15
CA SER A 154 2.51 15.17 1.02
C SER A 154 1.13 14.56 1.25
N LEU A 155 1.05 13.53 2.10
CA LEU A 155 -0.20 12.91 2.50
C LEU A 155 -0.87 13.62 3.67
N GLY A 156 -0.19 14.55 4.36
CA GLY A 156 -0.67 15.16 5.59
C GLY A 156 -0.64 14.21 6.79
N LEU A 157 0.29 13.25 6.80
CA LEU A 157 0.46 12.26 7.87
C LEU A 157 1.63 12.62 8.80
N ASP A 158 1.49 12.27 10.07
CA ASP A 158 2.52 12.49 11.08
C ASP A 158 3.73 11.56 10.88
N TYR A 159 4.90 12.15 10.68
CA TYR A 159 6.16 11.41 10.63
C TYR A 159 6.76 11.26 12.03
N GLY A 160 6.32 10.21 12.73
CA GLY A 160 6.72 9.93 14.12
C GLY A 160 8.04 9.16 14.30
N SER A 161 8.50 9.08 15.55
CA SER A 161 9.70 8.32 15.94
C SER A 161 9.58 6.82 15.65
N TYR A 162 8.36 6.26 15.67
CA TYR A 162 8.10 4.88 15.31
C TYR A 162 8.44 4.59 13.84
N THR A 163 8.00 5.45 12.93
CA THR A 163 8.33 5.33 11.50
C THR A 163 9.83 5.42 11.27
N THR A 164 10.50 6.38 11.92
CA THR A 164 11.97 6.51 11.83
C THR A 164 12.68 5.25 12.35
N SER A 165 12.21 4.69 13.47
CA SER A 165 12.79 3.47 14.05
C SER A 165 12.60 2.26 13.15
N PHE A 166 11.42 2.11 12.54
CA PHE A 166 11.14 1.07 11.55
C PHE A 166 12.11 1.17 10.36
N LEU A 167 12.30 2.37 9.79
CA LEU A 167 13.17 2.59 8.64
C LEU A 167 14.67 2.42 8.95
N LYS A 168 15.09 2.69 10.19
CA LYS A 168 16.49 2.48 10.64
C LYS A 168 16.80 1.05 11.01
N THR A 169 15.78 0.23 11.29
CA THR A 169 15.97 -1.18 11.60
C THR A 169 16.28 -1.90 10.30
N PRO A 170 17.45 -2.56 10.16
CA PRO A 170 17.76 -3.32 8.96
C PRO A 170 16.81 -4.52 8.85
N GLN A 171 15.68 -4.33 8.17
CA GLN A 171 14.94 -5.44 7.60
C GLN A 171 15.66 -5.79 6.31
N CYS A 172 16.36 -6.92 6.29
CA CYS A 172 17.00 -7.41 5.08
C CYS A 172 16.01 -7.42 3.91
N CYS A 173 16.40 -6.76 2.81
CA CYS A 173 15.77 -6.89 1.50
C CYS A 173 15.94 -8.29 0.92
#